data_AF-A0A7V9TXN4-F1
#
_entry.id   AF-A0A7V9TXN4-F1
#
_cell.length_a   1.000
_cell.length_b   1.000
_cell.length_c   1.000
_cell.angle_alpha   90.00
_cell.angle_beta   90.00
_cell.angle_gamma   90.00
#
_symmetry.space_group_name_H-M   'P 1'
#
loop_
_entity.id
_entity.type
_entity.pdbx_description
1 polymer ?
#
loop_
_entity_poly.entity_id
_entity_poly.type
_entity_poly.pdbx_seq_one_letter_code
_entity_poly.pdbx_strand_id
1 'polypeptide(L)' 'MAILAGGAYGQQDGKGAAAKFSSVGGMAFGPDGSLYLTDGAAVRKVTMDGVVTTVARELTSRTANDKPALFGGSY' A
#
# COMPACT_ATOMS: atom_id res chain seq x y z
N MET A 1 22.12 -9.54 3.33
CA MET A 1 20.73 -9.69 2.85
C MET A 1 19.98 -8.42 3.25
N ALA A 2 19.43 -7.67 2.30
CA ALA A 2 18.75 -6.40 2.58
C ALA A 2 17.23 -6.62 2.60
N ILE A 3 16.56 -5.99 3.56
CA ILE A 3 15.09 -5.97 3.60
C ILE A 3 14.61 -4.85 2.68
N LEU A 4 13.73 -5.17 1.74
CA LEU A 4 13.14 -4.19 0.82
C LEU A 4 12.22 -3.20 1.57
N ALA A 5 11.31 -3.71 2.40
CA ALA A 5 10.42 -2.93 3.25
C ALA A 5 9.86 -3.77 4.40
N GLY A 6 9.65 -3.14 5.56
CA GLY A 6 9.04 -3.77 6.73
C GLY A 6 10.07 -4.19 7.78
N GLY A 7 9.96 -3.66 9.00
CA GLY A 7 10.84 -4.04 10.13
C GLY A 7 10.10 -4.44 11.40
N ALA A 8 8.83 -4.08 11.53
CA ALA A 8 7.99 -4.39 12.68
C ALA A 8 6.50 -4.28 12.33
N TYR A 9 5.66 -4.82 13.21
CA TYR A 9 4.21 -4.64 13.14
C TYR A 9 3.81 -3.17 13.36
N GLY A 10 2.86 -2.67 12.56
CA GLY A 10 2.28 -1.32 12.68
C GLY A 10 1.93 -0.71 11.32
N GLN A 11 1.38 0.51 11.29
CA GLN A 11 1.07 1.22 10.04
C GLN A 11 1.94 2.47 9.95
N GLN A 12 3.11 2.34 9.32
CA GLN A 12 4.07 3.45 9.20
C GLN A 12 4.72 3.46 7.81
N ASP A 13 4.66 4.61 7.14
CA ASP A 13 5.44 4.89 5.93
C ASP A 13 6.92 5.09 6.28
N GLY A 14 7.81 4.77 5.36
CA GLY A 14 9.25 4.86 5.61
C GLY A 14 10.08 4.08 4.60
N LYS A 15 11.40 4.10 4.75
CA LYS A 15 12.34 3.37 3.89
C LYS A 15 12.81 2.08 4.56
N GLY A 16 12.76 0.96 3.84
CA GLY A 16 13.26 -0.33 4.32
C GLY A 16 12.63 -0.75 5.64
N ALA A 17 13.46 -1.06 6.63
CA ALA A 17 13.03 -1.49 7.96
C ALA A 17 12.32 -0.41 8.78
N ALA A 18 12.39 0.87 8.39
CA ALA A 18 11.63 1.94 9.04
C ALA A 18 10.13 1.88 8.71
N ALA A 19 9.76 1.26 7.57
CA ALA A 19 8.38 1.00 7.24
C ALA A 19 7.81 -0.13 8.12
N LYS A 20 6.53 -0.01 8.45
CA LYS A 20 5.79 -1.02 9.23
C LYS A 20 4.50 -1.38 8.52
N PHE A 21 4.15 -2.66 8.61
CA PHE A 21 2.90 -3.21 8.11
C PHE A 21 2.12 -3.89 9.23
N SER A 22 0.79 -3.86 9.13
CA SER A 22 -0.12 -4.43 10.12
C SER A 22 -0.73 -5.76 9.68
N SER A 23 -1.23 -5.84 8.45
CA SER A 23 -1.91 -7.00 7.90
C SER A 23 -1.82 -6.95 6.38
N VAL A 24 -0.64 -7.34 5.86
CA VAL A 24 -0.41 -7.41 4.40
C VAL A 24 -1.30 -8.50 3.80
N GLY A 25 -1.98 -8.15 2.71
CA GLY A 25 -2.87 -9.04 1.96
C GLY A 25 -2.45 -9.17 0.51
N GLY A 26 -3.39 -8.91 -0.41
CA GLY A 26 -3.14 -8.98 -1.85
C GLY A 26 -2.06 -8.01 -2.31
N MET A 27 -1.30 -8.43 -3.32
CA MET A 27 -0.18 -7.67 -3.87
C MET A 27 -0.14 -7.75 -5.39
N ALA A 28 0.28 -6.67 -6.05
CA ALA A 28 0.47 -6.61 -7.49
C ALA A 28 1.56 -5.59 -7.85
N PHE A 29 2.31 -5.86 -8.92
CA PHE A 29 3.22 -4.86 -9.48
C PHE A 29 2.45 -3.87 -10.36
N GLY A 30 2.77 -2.59 -10.21
CA GLY A 30 2.32 -1.54 -11.11
C GLY A 30 3.18 -1.45 -12.37
N PRO A 31 2.74 -0.70 -13.39
CA PRO A 31 3.48 -0.52 -14.65
C PRO A 31 4.80 0.25 -14.46
N ASP A 32 4.96 0.98 -13.35
CA ASP A 32 6.19 1.66 -12.96
C ASP A 32 7.18 0.75 -12.21
N GLY A 33 6.85 -0.53 -12.05
CA GLY A 33 7.63 -1.51 -11.31
C GLY A 33 7.47 -1.42 -9.79
N SER A 34 6.63 -0.55 -9.24
CA SER A 34 6.39 -0.52 -7.79
C SER A 34 5.47 -1.67 -7.36
N LEU A 35 5.68 -2.21 -6.16
CA LEU A 35 4.79 -3.18 -5.56
C LEU A 35 3.66 -2.46 -4.83
N TYR A 36 2.43 -2.71 -5.23
CA TYR A 36 1.24 -2.25 -4.52
C TYR A 36 0.70 -3.41 -3.68
N LEU A 37 0.35 -3.12 -2.43
CA LEU A 37 -0.16 -4.11 -1.50
C LEU A 37 -1.30 -3.54 -0.65
N THR A 38 -2.22 -4.41 -0.24
CA THR A 38 -3.19 -4.06 0.82
C THR A 38 -2.56 -4.29 2.18
N ASP A 39 -2.70 -3.34 3.10
CA ASP A 39 -2.27 -3.45 4.49
C ASP A 39 -3.41 -2.95 5.38
N GLY A 40 -4.16 -3.87 6.01
CA GLY A 40 -5.40 -3.52 6.70
C GLY A 40 -6.40 -2.83 5.76
N ALA A 41 -6.91 -1.67 6.15
CA ALA A 41 -7.82 -0.84 5.34
C ALA A 41 -7.08 0.17 4.43
N ALA A 42 -5.80 -0.07 4.15
CA ALA A 42 -4.96 0.81 3.34
C ALA A 42 -4.40 0.10 2.10
N VAL A 43 -4.13 0.89 1.06
CA VAL A 43 -3.30 0.47 -0.08
C VAL A 43 -1.95 1.15 0.06
N ARG A 44 -0.88 0.36 0.06
CA ARG A 44 0.50 0.81 0.19
C ARG A 44 1.22 0.62 -1.13
N LYS A 45 2.08 1.57 -1.47
CA LYS A 45 3.02 1.47 -2.59
C LYS A 45 4.42 1.29 -2.02
N VAL A 46 5.15 0.33 -2.55
CA VAL A 46 6.55 0.05 -2.22
C VAL A 46 7.36 0.19 -3.50
N THR A 47 8.25 1.17 -3.55
CA THR A 47 9.18 1.35 -4.66
C THR A 47 10.33 0.33 -4.58
N MET A 48 11.03 0.12 -5.69
CA MET A 48 12.18 -0.78 -5.73
C MET A 48 13.40 -0.27 -4.94
N ASP A 49 13.42 1.01 -4.58
CA ASP A 49 14.40 1.57 -3.64
C ASP A 49 13.96 1.48 -2.16
N GLY A 50 12.86 0.76 -1.90
CA GLY A 50 12.37 0.40 -0.58
C GLY A 50 11.58 1.48 0.13
N VAL A 51 11.07 2.50 -0.58
CA VAL A 51 10.22 3.54 0.01
C VAL A 51 8.78 3.05 0.03
N VAL A 52 8.18 3.09 1.22
CA VAL A 52 6.77 2.77 1.44
C VAL A 52 5.97 4.05 1.62
N THR A 53 4.90 4.20 0.85
CA THR A 53 3.90 5.27 1.00
C THR A 53 2.48 4.71 1.06
N THR A 54 1.60 5.43 1.76
CA THR A 54 0.17 5.13 1.78
C THR A 54 -0.52 5.85 0.63
N VAL A 55 -1.08 5.08 -0.32
CA VAL A 55 -1.76 5.62 -1.51
C VAL A 55 -3.24 5.84 -1.23
N ALA A 56 -3.85 4.99 -0.39
CA ALA A 56 -5.22 5.15 0.06
C ALA A 56 -5.38 4.59 1.48
N ARG A 57 -6.29 5.19 2.25
CA ARG A 57 -6.70 4.77 3.60
C ARG A 57 -8.23 4.92 3.71
N GLU A 58 -8.83 4.26 4.69
CA GLU A 58 -10.25 4.43 5.04
C GLU A 58 -11.22 4.01 3.90
N LEU A 59 -11.05 2.81 3.34
CA LEU A 59 -12.02 2.23 2.38
C LEU A 59 -13.42 1.92 2.98
N THR A 60 -13.65 2.33 4.22
CA THR A 60 -14.82 2.07 5.08
C THR A 60 -15.93 3.12 4.94
N SER A 61 -15.64 4.35 4.48
CA SER A 61 -16.68 5.33 4.13
C SER A 61 -16.89 5.31 2.62
N ARG A 62 -17.76 4.43 2.14
CA ARG A 62 -18.35 4.58 0.79
C ARG A 62 -19.52 5.53 0.92
N THR A 63 -19.31 6.83 0.77
CA THR A 63 -20.40 7.69 0.29
C THR A 63 -20.74 7.28 -1.14
N ALA A 64 -21.99 7.46 -1.58
CA ALA A 64 -22.43 7.11 -2.94
C ALA A 64 -21.64 7.82 -4.06
N ASN A 65 -20.77 8.77 -3.70
CA ASN A 65 -19.94 9.57 -4.59
C ASN A 65 -18.47 9.12 -4.61
N ASP A 66 -18.08 8.15 -3.77
CA ASP A 66 -16.73 7.61 -3.75
C ASP A 66 -16.53 6.67 -4.95
N LYS A 67 -16.22 7.25 -6.10
CA LYS A 67 -15.60 6.51 -7.20
C LYS A 67 -14.30 5.92 -6.66
N PRO A 68 -14.05 4.60 -6.78
CA PRO A 68 -12.74 4.04 -6.47
C PRO A 68 -11.71 4.70 -7.37
N ALA A 69 -10.98 5.70 -6.86
CA ALA A 69 -9.98 6.44 -7.64
C ALA A 69 -8.77 5.57 -8.02
N LEU A 70 -8.76 4.29 -7.63
CA LEU A 70 -7.60 3.41 -7.76
C LEU A 70 -7.65 2.50 -9.00
N PHE A 71 -8.83 2.22 -9.55
CA PHE A 71 -8.96 1.42 -10.77
C PHE A 71 -10.06 2.04 -11.61
N GLY A 72 -9.67 2.71 -12.70
CA GLY A 72 -10.59 3.36 -13.64
C GLY A 72 -11.45 2.38 -14.45
N GLY A 73 -12.16 1.49 -13.78
CA GLY A 73 -13.12 0.56 -14.38
C GLY A 73 -14.48 0.71 -13.71
N SER A 74 -15.50 1.02 -14.51
CA SER A 74 -16.87 0.65 -14.20
C SER A 74 -16.97 -0.88 -14.25
N TYR A 75 -17.69 -1.49 -13.32
CA TYR A 75 -18.11 -2.89 -13.44
C TYR A 75 -18.99 -3.08 -14.68
#